data_AF-A0A950I5T5-F1
#
_entry.id   AF-A0A950I5T5-F1
#
_cell.length_a   1.000
_cell.length_b   1.000
_cell.length_c   1.000
_cell.angle_alpha   90.00
_cell.angle_beta   90.00
_cell.angle_gamma   90.00
#
_symmetry.space_group_name_H-M   'P 1'
#
loop_
_entity.id
_entity.type
_entity.pdbx_description
1 polymer ?
#
loop_
_entity_poly.entity_id
_entity_poly.type
_entity_poly.pdbx_seq_one_letter_code
_entity_poly.pdbx_strand_id
1 'polypeptide(L)'
;MEAINEQIDRNELLASTRAIFVRTFGEGLDAVVKQSAEALFTKADRSPTAQAQRRLLEARGVLEKKSFDVKAQMKKSLEKLLHRSFQTTYSNYRPSFANSLLDGPISLIDTSAFEDELHFNTITDRFRNEAGEQLRDLNIRIALLFEQDNIRERENPFRPYVFSRTIVKALENVDAPPELHVILADQIAEDFAPQVAQIYGAVNKHLAENGIAAQLMLKPKRSPEARRLPGHDDDGDDFGEVLPSTPASGPAGQPRGSSGAASGGASQAAGGRSAPRSFDSDAYQEPGHGAQ
;
A
#
# COMPACT_ATOMS: atom_id res chain seq x y z
N MET A 1 14.38 25.38 -41.39
CA MET A 1 13.56 25.21 -40.18
C MET A 1 14.07 23.97 -39.49
N GLU A 2 14.96 24.20 -38.54
CA GLU A 2 15.78 23.21 -37.86
C GLU A 2 14.92 22.53 -36.79
N ALA A 3 14.73 21.22 -36.92
CA ALA A 3 13.99 20.43 -35.95
C ALA A 3 14.82 20.35 -34.66
N ILE A 4 14.38 21.08 -33.65
CA ILE A 4 14.93 21.07 -32.29
C ILE A 4 14.61 19.68 -31.70
N ASN A 5 15.50 18.72 -31.95
CA ASN A 5 15.48 17.42 -31.29
C ASN A 5 16.19 17.55 -29.94
N GLU A 6 15.57 18.27 -28.99
CA GLU A 6 15.93 18.20 -27.57
C GLU A 6 15.36 16.91 -26.99
N GLN A 7 16.00 15.81 -27.38
CA GLN A 7 15.77 14.50 -26.82
C GLN A 7 16.46 14.49 -25.45
N ILE A 8 15.73 14.93 -24.41
CA ILE A 8 16.19 14.87 -23.01
C ILE A 8 16.84 13.50 -22.78
N ASP A 9 18.07 13.49 -22.28
CA ASP A 9 18.76 12.24 -21.97
C ASP A 9 17.87 11.46 -21.00
N ARG A 10 17.53 10.21 -21.36
CA ARG A 10 16.75 9.30 -20.54
C ARG A 10 17.25 9.25 -19.10
N ASN A 11 18.58 9.37 -18.92
CA ASN A 11 19.20 9.41 -17.60
C ASN A 11 18.83 10.67 -16.81
N GLU A 12 18.79 11.83 -17.48
CA GLU A 12 18.39 13.12 -16.90
C GLU A 12 16.89 13.15 -16.59
N LEU A 13 16.06 12.56 -17.46
CA LEU A 13 14.63 12.37 -17.20
C LEU A 13 14.41 11.50 -15.96
N LEU A 14 15.15 10.40 -15.81
CA LEU A 14 15.05 9.55 -14.63
C LEU A 14 15.55 10.24 -13.36
N ALA A 15 16.65 11.00 -13.45
CA ALA A 15 17.17 11.76 -12.32
C ALA A 15 16.16 12.80 -11.82
N SER A 16 15.56 13.56 -12.74
CA SER A 16 14.52 14.55 -12.43
C SER A 16 13.24 13.87 -11.91
N THR A 17 12.83 12.73 -12.49
CA THR A 17 11.69 11.93 -12.01
C THR A 17 11.91 11.46 -10.56
N ARG A 18 13.11 10.96 -10.25
CA ARG A 18 13.50 10.59 -8.87
C ARG A 18 13.43 11.80 -7.94
N ALA A 19 13.95 12.95 -8.35
CA ALA A 19 13.94 14.16 -7.55
C ALA A 19 12.51 14.61 -7.21
N ILE A 20 11.58 14.53 -8.18
CA ILE A 20 10.16 14.85 -7.97
C ILE A 20 9.53 13.88 -6.97
N PHE A 21 9.78 12.58 -7.13
CA PHE A 21 9.26 11.56 -6.20
C PHE A 21 9.72 11.83 -4.76
N VAL A 22 11.02 12.07 -4.54
CA VAL A 22 11.59 12.34 -3.20
C VAL A 22 11.07 13.66 -2.63
N ARG A 23 10.98 14.71 -3.46
CA ARG A 23 10.47 16.02 -3.05
C ARG A 23 9.02 15.94 -2.60
N THR A 24 8.14 15.40 -3.44
CA THR A 24 6.69 15.30 -3.15
C THR A 24 6.40 14.37 -1.98
N PHE A 25 7.22 13.34 -1.78
CA PHE A 25 7.20 12.56 -0.54
C PHE A 25 7.51 13.43 0.68
N GLY A 26 8.61 14.16 0.64
CA GLY A 26 9.09 14.97 1.75
C GLY A 26 8.16 16.14 2.14
N GLU A 27 7.50 16.75 1.15
CA GLU A 27 6.52 17.83 1.34
C GLU A 27 5.27 17.39 2.12
N GLY A 28 4.83 16.14 1.96
CA GLY A 28 3.63 15.61 2.63
C GLY A 28 3.85 15.13 4.06
N LEU A 29 5.10 14.88 4.48
CA LEU A 29 5.37 14.21 5.76
C LEU A 29 4.91 14.97 6.99
N ASP A 30 5.04 16.30 6.99
CA ASP A 30 4.65 17.13 8.13
C ASP A 30 3.15 17.04 8.38
N ALA A 31 2.36 17.11 7.30
CA ALA A 31 0.91 16.99 7.37
C ALA A 31 0.49 15.59 7.83
N VAL A 32 1.09 14.54 7.27
CA VAL A 32 0.77 13.14 7.59
C VAL A 32 1.07 12.83 9.05
N VAL A 33 2.25 13.19 9.57
CA VAL A 33 2.59 12.93 10.98
C VAL A 33 1.66 13.67 11.94
N LYS A 34 1.27 14.90 11.60
CA LYS A 34 0.29 15.66 12.39
C LYS A 34 -1.08 14.99 12.35
N GLN A 35 -1.57 14.62 11.17
CA GLN A 35 -2.85 13.94 11.00
C GLN A 35 -2.89 12.61 11.76
N SER A 36 -1.81 11.83 11.72
CA SER A 36 -1.71 10.58 12.46
C SER A 36 -1.78 10.75 13.97
N ALA A 37 -1.16 11.79 14.52
CA ALA A 37 -1.28 12.09 15.95
C ALA A 37 -2.73 12.47 16.35
N GLU A 38 -3.43 13.23 15.51
CA GLU A 38 -4.84 13.61 15.69
C GLU A 38 -5.78 12.40 15.54
N ALA A 39 -5.50 11.52 14.58
CA ALA A 39 -6.27 10.30 14.35
C ALA A 39 -6.12 9.30 15.50
N LEU A 40 -4.91 9.12 16.05
CA LEU A 40 -4.69 8.28 17.24
C LEU A 40 -5.48 8.79 18.45
N PHE A 41 -5.54 10.11 18.65
CA PHE A 41 -6.37 10.70 19.69
C PHE A 41 -7.85 10.39 19.49
N THR A 42 -8.35 10.62 18.26
CA THR A 42 -9.76 10.34 17.91
C THR A 42 -10.12 8.86 18.08
N LYS A 43 -9.21 7.94 17.71
CA LYS A 43 -9.38 6.49 17.92
C LYS A 43 -9.34 6.14 19.41
N ALA A 44 -8.50 6.81 20.20
CA ALA A 44 -8.44 6.59 21.64
C ALA A 44 -9.75 6.98 22.33
N ASP A 45 -10.33 8.14 21.98
CA ASP A 45 -11.60 8.62 22.54
C ASP A 45 -12.78 7.67 22.23
N ARG A 46 -12.71 6.95 21.11
CA ARG A 46 -13.74 5.99 20.68
C ARG A 46 -13.45 4.55 21.11
N SER A 47 -12.35 4.32 21.84
CA SER A 47 -11.93 2.97 22.18
C SER A 47 -12.83 2.34 23.25
N PRO A 48 -13.27 1.08 23.06
CA PRO A 48 -14.21 0.43 23.98
C PRO A 48 -13.54 -0.06 25.28
N THR A 49 -12.20 -0.11 25.32
CA THR A 49 -11.46 -0.58 26.49
C THR A 49 -10.40 0.43 26.91
N ALA A 50 -10.21 0.56 28.22
CA ALA A 50 -9.16 1.41 28.79
C ALA A 50 -7.75 0.96 28.39
N GLN A 51 -7.55 -0.32 28.07
CA GLN A 51 -6.27 -0.82 27.57
C GLN A 51 -5.99 -0.34 26.13
N ALA A 52 -6.96 -0.47 25.22
CA ALA A 52 -6.81 0.02 23.84
C ALA A 52 -6.64 1.55 23.80
N GLN A 53 -7.42 2.28 24.60
CA GLN A 53 -7.31 3.73 24.74
C GLN A 53 -5.89 4.13 25.19
N ARG A 54 -5.35 3.48 26.23
CA ARG A 54 -4.00 3.77 26.74
C ARG A 54 -2.92 3.54 25.67
N ARG A 55 -2.98 2.43 24.93
CA ARG A 55 -2.02 2.13 23.86
C ARG A 55 -2.04 3.18 22.74
N LEU A 56 -3.22 3.65 22.34
CA LEU A 56 -3.37 4.68 21.31
C LEU A 56 -2.82 6.05 21.77
N LEU A 57 -3.10 6.42 23.03
CA LEU A 57 -2.54 7.65 23.61
C LEU A 57 -1.01 7.57 23.79
N GLU A 58 -0.49 6.40 24.12
CA GLU A 58 0.94 6.15 24.21
C GLU A 58 1.62 6.25 22.84
N ALA A 59 1.07 5.59 21.82
CA ALA A 59 1.54 5.70 20.43
C ALA A 59 1.52 7.17 19.97
N ARG A 60 0.44 7.91 20.24
CA ARG A 60 0.36 9.35 19.95
C ARG A 60 1.49 10.12 20.63
N GLY A 61 1.72 9.87 21.92
CA GLY A 61 2.77 10.54 22.69
C GLY A 61 4.17 10.24 22.15
N VAL A 62 4.43 9.01 21.69
CA VAL A 62 5.67 8.65 20.99
C VAL A 62 5.80 9.42 19.69
N LEU A 63 4.76 9.42 18.85
CA LEU A 63 4.78 10.09 17.54
C LEU A 63 5.00 11.60 17.66
N GLU A 64 4.39 12.27 18.64
CA GLU A 64 4.58 13.70 18.88
C GLU A 64 6.02 14.00 19.31
N LYS A 65 6.52 13.27 20.33
CA LYS A 65 7.87 13.47 20.88
C LYS A 65 8.97 13.16 19.86
N LYS A 66 8.73 12.18 18.98
CA LYS A 66 9.71 11.68 17.99
C LYS A 66 9.38 12.09 16.56
N SER A 67 8.47 13.05 16.37
CA SER A 67 8.01 13.47 15.03
C SER A 67 9.15 13.88 14.11
N PHE A 68 10.13 14.63 14.61
CA PHE A 68 11.32 15.01 13.84
C PHE A 68 12.13 13.79 13.40
N ASP A 69 12.44 12.89 14.34
CA ASP A 69 13.24 11.68 14.09
C ASP A 69 12.55 10.74 13.10
N VAL A 70 11.24 10.52 13.27
CA VAL A 70 10.41 9.70 12.36
C VAL A 70 10.48 10.26 10.95
N LYS A 71 10.23 11.56 10.77
CA LYS A 71 10.27 12.20 9.43
C LYS A 71 11.65 12.13 8.81
N ALA A 72 12.70 12.43 9.58
CA ALA A 72 14.08 12.36 9.10
C ALA A 72 14.45 10.93 8.67
N GLN A 73 14.04 9.93 9.45
CA GLN A 73 14.32 8.54 9.13
C GLN A 73 13.46 8.01 7.98
N MET A 74 12.23 8.48 7.81
CA MET A 74 11.41 8.19 6.62
C MET A 74 12.10 8.72 5.35
N LYS A 75 12.56 9.98 5.35
CA LYS A 75 13.30 10.56 4.20
C LYS A 75 14.55 9.73 3.88
N LYS A 76 15.38 9.46 4.89
CA LYS A 76 16.61 8.66 4.75
C LYS A 76 16.33 7.23 4.27
N SER A 77 15.28 6.59 4.78
CA SER A 77 14.91 5.22 4.40
C SER A 77 14.38 5.17 2.97
N LEU A 78 13.56 6.16 2.57
CA LEU A 78 13.06 6.29 1.20
C LEU A 78 14.21 6.41 0.21
N GLU A 79 15.16 7.32 0.45
CA GLU A 79 16.29 7.55 -0.44
C GLU A 79 17.12 6.28 -0.63
N LYS A 80 17.42 5.56 0.45
CA LYS A 80 18.17 4.29 0.42
C LYS A 80 17.41 3.20 -0.33
N LEU A 81 16.12 3.04 -0.03
CA LEU A 81 15.27 2.03 -0.67
C LEU A 81 15.09 2.32 -2.15
N LEU A 82 14.88 3.58 -2.51
CA LEU A 82 14.73 4.02 -3.89
C LEU A 82 16.04 3.81 -4.64
N HIS A 83 17.18 4.20 -4.07
CA HIS A 83 18.49 3.95 -4.66
C HIS A 83 18.72 2.45 -4.92
N ARG A 84 18.43 1.57 -3.95
CA ARG A 84 18.51 0.11 -4.14
C ARG A 84 17.53 -0.37 -5.20
N SER A 85 16.32 0.15 -5.21
CA SER A 85 15.27 -0.19 -6.19
C SER A 85 15.75 0.11 -7.61
N PHE A 86 16.37 1.27 -7.81
CA PHE A 86 17.04 1.62 -9.06
C PHE A 86 18.18 0.64 -9.36
N GLN A 87 19.07 0.33 -8.40
CA GLN A 87 20.15 -0.65 -8.63
C GLN A 87 19.60 -2.01 -9.08
N THR A 88 18.62 -2.58 -8.37
CA THR A 88 18.11 -3.93 -8.66
C THR A 88 17.33 -4.00 -9.97
N THR A 89 16.54 -2.97 -10.27
CA THR A 89 15.75 -2.92 -11.50
C THR A 89 16.65 -2.64 -12.71
N TYR A 90 17.69 -1.80 -12.55
CA TYR A 90 18.45 -1.25 -13.68
C TYR A 90 19.82 -1.88 -13.93
N SER A 91 20.43 -2.58 -12.95
CA SER A 91 21.72 -3.27 -13.18
C SER A 91 21.62 -4.33 -14.29
N ASN A 92 20.44 -4.91 -14.47
CA ASN A 92 20.18 -5.87 -15.55
C ASN A 92 20.03 -5.20 -16.93
N TYR A 93 19.79 -3.89 -17.00
CA TYR A 93 19.46 -3.19 -18.24
C TYR A 93 20.60 -2.26 -18.71
N ARG A 94 21.20 -1.47 -17.81
CA ARG A 94 22.29 -0.54 -18.16
C ARG A 94 23.26 -0.29 -16.99
N PRO A 95 24.36 -1.05 -16.90
CA PRO A 95 25.33 -0.94 -15.80
C PRO A 95 25.95 0.46 -15.66
N SER A 96 26.23 1.13 -16.77
CA SER A 96 26.86 2.47 -16.78
C SER A 96 25.98 3.54 -16.13
N PHE A 97 24.66 3.42 -16.21
CA PHE A 97 23.72 4.34 -15.58
C PHE A 97 23.62 4.12 -14.07
N ALA A 98 23.59 2.84 -13.66
CA ALA A 98 23.61 2.49 -12.25
C ALA A 98 24.82 3.14 -11.56
N ASN A 99 25.99 3.14 -12.20
CA ASN A 99 27.19 3.77 -11.63
C ASN A 99 27.10 5.31 -11.53
N SER A 100 26.39 5.99 -12.44
CA SER A 100 26.34 7.47 -12.46
C SER A 100 25.24 8.07 -11.59
N LEU A 101 24.07 7.42 -11.50
CA LEU A 101 22.93 7.93 -10.72
C LEU A 101 22.95 7.46 -9.26
N LEU A 102 23.75 6.44 -8.99
CA LEU A 102 23.83 5.73 -7.71
C LEU A 102 25.23 5.92 -7.09
N ASP A 103 25.92 7.01 -7.45
CA ASP A 103 27.17 7.40 -6.82
C ASP A 103 26.90 7.83 -5.37
N GLY A 104 27.27 6.96 -4.43
CA GLY A 104 26.96 7.11 -3.00
C GLY A 104 27.21 5.81 -2.22
N PRO A 105 27.48 5.90 -0.91
CA PRO A 105 27.78 4.72 -0.10
C PRO A 105 26.59 3.75 -0.07
N ILE A 106 26.83 2.51 -0.51
CA ILE A 106 25.88 1.41 -0.43
C ILE A 106 25.68 1.09 1.06
N SER A 107 24.64 1.66 1.65
CA SER A 107 24.20 1.24 2.98
C SER A 107 23.52 -0.11 2.83
N LEU A 108 24.17 -1.16 3.34
CA LEU A 108 23.47 -2.40 3.68
C LEU A 108 22.37 -2.01 4.65
N ILE A 109 21.15 -2.04 4.15
CA ILE A 109 19.97 -2.10 4.98
C ILE A 109 20.00 -3.47 5.62
N ASP A 110 20.03 -3.50 6.95
CA ASP A 110 19.70 -4.70 7.70
C ASP A 110 18.24 -5.05 7.37
N THR A 111 18.01 -6.28 6.92
CA THR A 111 16.68 -6.87 6.91
C THR A 111 16.38 -7.24 8.34
N SER A 112 15.89 -6.26 9.13
CA SER A 112 15.43 -6.55 10.48
C SER A 112 14.38 -7.66 10.43
N ALA A 113 14.48 -8.61 11.36
CA ALA A 113 13.65 -9.81 11.44
C ALA A 113 12.29 -9.57 12.13
N PHE A 114 11.89 -8.30 12.33
CA PHE A 114 10.71 -7.94 13.10
C PHE A 114 9.45 -7.74 12.22
N GLU A 115 9.49 -8.19 10.97
CA GLU A 115 8.39 -7.98 10.04
C GLU A 115 7.41 -9.15 10.08
N ASP A 116 6.21 -8.90 10.60
CA ASP A 116 5.05 -9.70 10.20
C ASP A 116 4.82 -9.44 8.70
N GLU A 117 5.30 -10.35 7.85
CA GLU A 117 5.22 -10.27 6.39
C GLU A 117 3.77 -10.00 5.92
N LEU A 118 2.79 -10.53 6.65
CA LEU A 118 1.36 -10.28 6.41
C LEU A 118 0.96 -8.82 6.64
N HIS A 119 1.42 -8.21 7.73
CA HIS A 119 1.14 -6.83 8.06
C HIS A 119 1.76 -5.87 7.04
N PHE A 120 3.00 -6.16 6.66
CA PHE A 120 3.71 -5.44 5.62
C PHE A 120 3.00 -5.48 4.26
N ASN A 121 2.52 -6.66 3.85
CA ASN A 121 1.75 -6.84 2.62
C ASN A 121 0.43 -6.06 2.66
N THR A 122 -0.25 -6.03 3.82
CA THR A 122 -1.49 -5.27 4.01
C THR A 122 -1.29 -3.77 3.77
N ILE A 123 -0.22 -3.18 4.30
CA ILE A 123 0.12 -1.77 4.05
C ILE A 123 0.44 -1.53 2.57
N THR A 124 1.18 -2.45 1.95
CA THR A 124 1.54 -2.34 0.53
C THR A 124 0.31 -2.38 -0.37
N ASP A 125 -0.64 -3.28 -0.08
CA ASP A 125 -1.89 -3.40 -0.82
C ASP A 125 -2.80 -2.18 -0.62
N ARG A 126 -2.82 -1.57 0.59
CA ARG A 126 -3.51 -0.29 0.83
C ARG A 126 -3.01 0.78 -0.15
N PHE A 127 -1.70 0.95 -0.27
CA PHE A 127 -1.12 1.93 -1.19
C PHE A 127 -1.39 1.60 -2.66
N ARG A 128 -1.37 0.31 -3.03
CA ARG A 128 -1.72 -0.14 -4.38
C ARG A 128 -3.17 0.21 -4.72
N ASN A 129 -4.08 -0.03 -3.79
CA ASN A 129 -5.51 0.20 -4.00
C ASN A 129 -5.85 1.68 -4.07
N GLU A 130 -5.29 2.49 -3.15
CA GLU A 130 -5.53 3.93 -3.11
C GLU A 130 -5.05 4.64 -4.40
N ALA A 131 -3.91 4.21 -4.94
CA ALA A 131 -3.30 4.85 -6.10
C ALA A 131 -3.43 4.03 -7.38
N GLY A 132 -4.46 3.19 -7.51
CA GLY A 132 -4.55 2.15 -8.54
C GLY A 132 -4.45 2.65 -9.99
N GLU A 133 -5.08 3.78 -10.31
CA GLU A 133 -5.01 4.38 -11.65
C GLU A 133 -3.63 5.00 -11.92
N GLN A 134 -3.15 5.85 -11.01
CA GLN A 134 -1.87 6.53 -11.12
C GLN A 134 -0.72 5.52 -11.16
N LEU A 135 -0.79 4.45 -10.37
CA LEU A 135 0.20 3.39 -10.36
C LEU A 135 0.20 2.60 -11.67
N ARG A 136 -0.98 2.31 -12.25
CA ARG A 136 -1.08 1.65 -13.56
C ARG A 136 -0.40 2.48 -14.63
N ASP A 137 -0.71 3.77 -14.69
CA ASP A 137 -0.10 4.71 -15.65
C ASP A 137 1.41 4.80 -15.46
N LEU A 138 1.86 4.86 -14.20
CA LEU A 138 3.28 4.90 -13.89
C LEU A 138 3.99 3.63 -14.35
N ASN A 139 3.40 2.46 -14.10
CA ASN A 139 3.93 1.18 -14.56
C ASN A 139 4.08 1.12 -16.10
N ILE A 140 3.11 1.66 -16.85
CA ILE A 140 3.19 1.76 -18.32
C ILE A 140 4.33 2.68 -18.73
N ARG A 141 4.41 3.89 -18.16
CA ARG A 141 5.43 4.88 -18.52
C ARG A 141 6.83 4.40 -18.19
N ILE A 142 6.99 3.72 -17.06
CA ILE A 142 8.25 3.09 -16.67
C ILE A 142 8.60 1.98 -17.67
N ALA A 143 7.67 1.07 -18.00
CA ALA A 143 7.93 0.04 -19.01
C ALA A 143 8.34 0.63 -20.36
N LEU A 144 7.69 1.70 -20.83
CA LEU A 144 8.05 2.40 -22.08
C LEU A 144 9.45 3.04 -22.00
N LEU A 145 9.76 3.68 -20.88
CA LEU A 145 11.07 4.31 -20.65
C LEU A 145 12.21 3.29 -20.69
N PHE A 146 11.93 2.04 -20.33
CA PHE A 146 12.88 0.92 -20.35
C PHE A 146 12.67 -0.04 -21.53
N GLU A 147 11.84 0.31 -22.51
CA GLU A 147 11.55 -0.51 -23.69
C GLU A 147 11.14 -1.95 -23.33
N GLN A 148 10.41 -2.11 -22.22
CA GLN A 148 9.91 -3.39 -21.75
C GLN A 148 8.60 -3.77 -22.45
N ASP A 149 8.57 -4.95 -23.06
CA ASP A 149 7.36 -5.50 -23.68
C ASP A 149 6.28 -5.92 -22.67
N ASN A 150 6.66 -6.18 -21.41
CA ASN A 150 5.75 -6.65 -20.38
C ASN A 150 5.81 -5.73 -19.15
N ILE A 151 4.66 -5.18 -18.79
CA ILE A 151 4.52 -4.28 -17.64
C ILE A 151 4.51 -5.13 -16.37
N ARG A 152 5.52 -4.94 -15.52
CA ARG A 152 5.62 -5.64 -14.22
C ARG A 152 5.92 -4.64 -13.10
N GLU A 153 5.07 -4.59 -12.08
CA GLU A 153 5.26 -3.70 -10.91
C GLU A 153 6.60 -3.95 -10.20
N ARG A 154 7.08 -5.20 -10.18
CA ARG A 154 8.39 -5.55 -9.60
C ARG A 154 9.57 -4.85 -10.30
N GLU A 155 9.39 -4.47 -11.56
CA GLU A 155 10.37 -3.77 -12.40
C GLU A 155 10.14 -2.24 -12.35
N ASN A 156 9.19 -1.75 -11.53
CA ASN A 156 9.04 -0.33 -11.23
C ASN A 156 9.88 0.05 -10.01
N PRO A 157 10.83 1.00 -10.11
CA PRO A 157 11.64 1.40 -8.97
C PRO A 157 10.83 2.15 -7.90
N PHE A 158 9.70 2.74 -8.28
CA PHE A 158 8.79 3.53 -7.46
C PHE A 158 7.63 2.71 -6.90
N ARG A 159 7.70 1.37 -6.96
CA ARG A 159 6.61 0.47 -6.54
C ARG A 159 6.12 0.74 -5.10
N PRO A 160 4.84 0.42 -4.78
CA PRO A 160 4.25 0.68 -3.45
C PRO A 160 5.05 0.11 -2.27
N TYR A 161 5.74 -1.01 -2.48
CA TYR A 161 6.65 -1.63 -1.53
C TYR A 161 7.68 -0.64 -0.93
N VAL A 162 8.12 0.35 -1.71
CA VAL A 162 9.10 1.33 -1.25
C VAL A 162 8.52 2.20 -0.13
N PHE A 163 7.24 2.55 -0.20
CA PHE A 163 6.58 3.34 0.85
C PHE A 163 6.35 2.55 2.12
N SER A 164 5.80 1.34 2.01
CA SER A 164 5.54 0.47 3.17
C SER A 164 6.85 0.17 3.92
N ARG A 165 7.92 -0.17 3.19
CA ARG A 165 9.22 -0.45 3.80
C ARG A 165 9.89 0.78 4.39
N THR A 166 9.60 1.96 3.85
CA THR A 166 10.08 3.24 4.39
C THR A 166 9.46 3.52 5.77
N ILE A 167 8.14 3.33 5.91
CA ILE A 167 7.42 3.58 7.16
C ILE A 167 7.93 2.63 8.25
N VAL A 168 7.94 1.32 7.98
CA VAL A 168 8.36 0.31 8.97
C VAL A 168 9.79 0.55 9.45
N LYS A 169 10.73 0.79 8.52
CA LYS A 169 12.12 1.09 8.90
C LYS A 169 12.30 2.38 9.68
N ALA A 170 11.48 3.38 9.42
CA ALA A 170 11.55 4.61 10.19
C ALA A 170 11.23 4.35 11.66
N LEU A 171 10.26 3.48 11.92
CA LEU A 171 9.81 3.13 13.26
C LEU A 171 10.76 2.17 13.99
N GLU A 172 11.50 1.31 13.29
CA GLU A 172 12.55 0.46 13.89
C GLU A 172 13.61 1.27 14.67
N ASN A 173 13.82 2.54 14.30
CA ASN A 173 14.78 3.42 14.95
C ASN A 173 14.16 4.27 16.07
N VAL A 174 12.86 4.11 16.32
CA VAL A 174 12.13 4.78 17.41
C VAL A 174 12.14 3.87 18.62
N ASP A 175 12.65 4.38 19.74
CA ASP A 175 12.61 3.71 21.04
C ASP A 175 11.17 3.61 21.55
N ALA A 176 10.50 2.51 21.20
CA ALA A 176 9.14 2.19 21.60
C ALA A 176 8.93 0.66 21.56
N PRO A 177 7.96 0.13 22.33
CA PRO A 177 7.62 -1.28 22.27
C PRO A 177 7.14 -1.73 20.88
N PRO A 178 7.44 -2.98 20.47
CA PRO A 178 6.94 -3.63 19.25
C PRO A 178 5.46 -3.38 18.93
N GLU A 179 4.59 -3.47 19.95
CA GLU A 179 3.15 -3.26 19.78
C GLU A 179 2.80 -1.84 19.33
N LEU A 180 3.55 -0.83 19.79
CA LEU A 180 3.34 0.56 19.37
C LEU A 180 3.87 0.81 17.96
N HIS A 181 4.95 0.13 17.53
CA HIS A 181 5.43 0.24 16.15
C HIS A 181 4.36 -0.21 15.15
N VAL A 182 3.64 -1.29 15.43
CA VAL A 182 2.52 -1.76 14.59
C VAL A 182 1.41 -0.72 14.53
N ILE A 183 0.97 -0.19 15.68
CA ILE A 183 -0.07 0.85 15.74
C ILE A 183 0.34 2.11 14.98
N LEU A 184 1.60 2.54 15.13
CA LEU A 184 2.16 3.69 14.45
C LEU A 184 2.26 3.46 12.93
N ALA A 185 2.73 2.28 12.52
CA ALA A 185 2.87 1.93 11.11
C ALA A 185 1.51 1.92 10.41
N ASP A 186 0.51 1.29 11.02
CA ASP A 186 -0.87 1.27 10.52
C ASP A 186 -1.44 2.68 10.39
N GLN A 187 -1.31 3.49 11.44
CA GLN A 187 -1.88 4.82 11.43
C GLN A 187 -1.20 5.71 10.38
N ILE A 188 0.14 5.72 10.35
CA ILE A 188 0.89 6.52 9.36
C ILE A 188 0.55 6.03 7.96
N ALA A 189 0.46 4.72 7.73
CA ALA A 189 0.08 4.18 6.43
C ALA A 189 -1.35 4.57 6.01
N GLU A 190 -2.30 4.57 6.94
CA GLU A 190 -3.67 5.01 6.68
C GLU A 190 -3.71 6.47 6.23
N ASP A 191 -3.04 7.37 6.96
CA ASP A 191 -3.03 8.80 6.63
C ASP A 191 -2.12 9.15 5.44
N PHE A 192 -1.10 8.33 5.17
CA PHE A 192 -0.17 8.51 4.05
C PHE A 192 -0.74 8.01 2.72
N ALA A 193 -1.74 7.13 2.72
CA ALA A 193 -2.26 6.53 1.49
C ALA A 193 -2.69 7.57 0.43
N PRO A 194 -3.45 8.63 0.76
CA PRO A 194 -3.81 9.66 -0.22
C PRO A 194 -2.59 10.39 -0.78
N GLN A 195 -1.52 10.57 0.02
CA GLN A 195 -0.26 11.16 -0.43
C GLN A 195 0.43 10.29 -1.47
N VAL A 196 0.31 8.96 -1.40
CA VAL A 196 0.86 8.05 -2.42
C VAL A 196 0.25 8.33 -3.79
N ALA A 197 -1.07 8.52 -3.87
CA ALA A 197 -1.75 8.86 -5.11
C ALA A 197 -1.26 10.21 -5.66
N GLN A 198 -1.05 11.22 -4.80
CA GLN A 198 -0.50 12.52 -5.19
C GLN A 198 0.94 12.43 -5.71
N ILE A 199 1.79 11.63 -5.05
CA ILE A 199 3.18 11.41 -5.48
C ILE A 199 3.21 10.78 -6.88
N TYR A 200 2.44 9.71 -7.11
CA TYR A 200 2.37 9.10 -8.44
C TYR A 200 1.76 10.04 -9.48
N GLY A 201 0.77 10.86 -9.10
CA GLY A 201 0.22 11.91 -9.96
C GLY A 201 1.30 12.90 -10.42
N ALA A 202 2.12 13.41 -9.50
CA ALA A 202 3.21 14.34 -9.81
C ALA A 202 4.27 13.71 -10.72
N VAL A 203 4.64 12.46 -10.44
CA VAL A 203 5.60 11.69 -11.25
C VAL A 203 5.07 11.43 -12.66
N ASN A 204 3.81 10.99 -12.78
CA ASN A 204 3.17 10.76 -14.07
C ASN A 204 3.06 12.05 -14.88
N LYS A 205 2.70 13.16 -14.24
CA LYS A 205 2.66 14.48 -14.89
C LYS A 205 4.02 14.85 -15.47
N HIS A 206 5.08 14.72 -14.68
CA HIS A 206 6.44 14.99 -15.16
C HIS A 206 6.84 14.10 -16.34
N LEU A 207 6.59 12.79 -16.26
CA LEU A 207 6.88 11.87 -17.37
C LEU A 207 6.06 12.21 -18.63
N ALA A 208 4.81 12.66 -18.47
CA ALA A 208 3.96 13.10 -19.58
C ALA A 208 4.50 14.35 -20.27
N GLU A 209 4.88 15.37 -19.49
CA GLU A 209 5.42 16.64 -19.98
C GLU A 209 6.73 16.44 -20.76
N ASN A 210 7.48 15.37 -20.44
CA ASN A 210 8.70 14.97 -21.13
C ASN A 210 8.47 13.90 -22.23
N GLY A 211 7.24 13.75 -22.71
CA GLY A 211 6.91 12.95 -23.90
C GLY A 211 6.69 11.45 -23.67
N ILE A 212 6.73 10.96 -22.43
CA ILE A 212 6.47 9.54 -22.12
C ILE A 212 4.98 9.36 -21.85
N ALA A 213 4.14 9.25 -22.89
CA ALA A 213 2.70 9.07 -22.74
C ALA A 213 2.35 7.65 -22.22
N ALA A 214 1.40 7.54 -21.29
CA ALA A 214 0.82 6.26 -20.89
C ALA A 214 -0.14 5.74 -21.99
N GLN A 215 0.41 5.25 -23.10
CA GLN A 215 -0.39 4.59 -24.12
C GLN A 215 -0.40 3.09 -23.83
N LEU A 216 -1.56 2.59 -23.38
CA LEU A 216 -1.80 1.16 -23.26
C LEU A 216 -1.80 0.56 -24.66
N MET A 217 -0.65 0.04 -25.12
CA MET A 217 -0.62 -0.76 -26.34
C MET A 217 -1.32 -2.09 -26.05
N LEU A 218 -2.64 -2.14 -26.23
CA LEU A 218 -3.37 -3.40 -26.38
C LEU A 218 -2.84 -4.07 -27.66
N LYS A 219 -1.74 -4.84 -27.57
CA LYS A 219 -1.38 -5.81 -28.60
C LYS A 219 -2.49 -6.86 -28.57
N PRO A 220 -3.38 -6.95 -29.58
CA PRO A 220 -4.38 -8.01 -29.61
C PRO A 220 -3.61 -9.32 -29.74
N LYS A 221 -3.66 -10.17 -28.72
CA LYS A 221 -3.26 -11.56 -28.88
C LYS A 221 -4.18 -12.14 -29.93
N ARG A 222 -3.66 -12.41 -31.13
CA ARG A 222 -4.36 -13.20 -32.14
C ARG A 222 -4.68 -14.55 -31.50
N SER A 223 -5.93 -14.75 -31.12
CA SER A 223 -6.45 -16.07 -30.80
C SER A 223 -6.25 -16.95 -32.04
N PRO A 224 -5.70 -18.17 -31.90
CA PRO A 224 -5.57 -19.07 -33.04
C PRO A 224 -6.97 -19.38 -33.56
N GLU A 225 -7.15 -19.07 -34.83
CA GLU A 225 -8.35 -19.25 -35.63
C GLU A 225 -8.86 -20.68 -35.45
N ALA A 226 -10.08 -20.80 -34.91
CA ALA A 226 -10.79 -22.07 -34.85
C ALA A 226 -10.97 -22.56 -36.29
N ARG A 227 -10.22 -23.60 -36.61
CA ARG A 227 -10.24 -24.36 -37.86
C ARG A 227 -11.68 -24.72 -38.20
N ARG A 228 -12.31 -24.01 -39.14
CA ARG A 228 -13.61 -24.39 -39.70
C ARG A 228 -13.41 -25.70 -40.48
N LEU A 229 -14.11 -26.75 -40.04
CA LEU A 229 -14.26 -28.00 -40.79
C LEU A 229 -15.23 -27.77 -41.96
N PRO A 230 -15.00 -28.36 -43.14
CA PRO A 230 -15.89 -28.23 -44.29
C PRO A 230 -16.98 -29.32 -44.29
N GLY A 231 -18.18 -28.92 -44.69
CA GLY A 231 -19.18 -29.80 -45.31
C GLY A 231 -20.38 -30.17 -44.45
N HIS A 232 -21.56 -29.62 -44.79
CA HIS A 232 -22.74 -30.42 -45.14
C HIS A 232 -23.76 -29.50 -45.83
N ASP A 233 -23.95 -29.70 -47.13
CA ASP A 233 -25.09 -29.19 -47.88
C ASP A 233 -26.28 -30.13 -47.64
N ASP A 234 -27.45 -29.59 -47.30
CA ASP A 234 -28.74 -30.22 -47.61
C ASP A 234 -29.83 -29.14 -47.74
N ASP A 235 -30.59 -29.26 -48.81
CA ASP A 235 -31.62 -28.38 -49.36
C ASP A 235 -32.90 -28.32 -48.51
N GLY A 236 -33.65 -27.21 -48.59
CA GLY A 236 -35.00 -27.12 -48.02
C GLY A 236 -35.67 -25.76 -48.14
N ASP A 237 -36.49 -25.65 -49.18
CA ASP A 237 -37.41 -24.60 -49.62
C ASP A 237 -38.17 -23.69 -48.60
N ASP A 238 -38.25 -22.41 -48.99
CA ASP A 238 -39.45 -21.54 -49.13
C ASP A 238 -40.10 -20.78 -47.94
N PHE A 239 -40.58 -19.58 -48.31
CA PHE A 239 -41.52 -18.62 -47.70
C PHE A 239 -41.01 -17.48 -46.79
N GLY A 240 -40.91 -16.28 -47.39
CA GLY A 240 -41.80 -15.14 -47.07
C GLY A 240 -41.55 -14.29 -45.82
N GLU A 241 -41.16 -13.03 -46.05
CA GLU A 241 -41.55 -11.75 -45.38
C GLU A 241 -42.55 -11.88 -44.20
N VAL A 242 -42.43 -11.23 -43.02
CA VAL A 242 -42.32 -9.79 -42.69
C VAL A 242 -41.96 -9.66 -41.19
N LEU A 243 -41.24 -8.59 -40.80
CA LEU A 243 -41.08 -8.14 -39.39
C LEU A 243 -42.45 -7.78 -38.76
N PRO A 244 -42.63 -7.87 -37.42
CA PRO A 244 -42.42 -6.67 -36.60
C PRO A 244 -41.97 -6.88 -35.14
N SER A 245 -41.55 -5.75 -34.56
CA SER A 245 -41.04 -5.53 -33.21
C SER A 245 -42.12 -5.45 -32.11
N THR A 246 -41.66 -5.69 -30.87
CA THR A 246 -42.19 -5.29 -29.53
C THR A 246 -43.32 -6.12 -28.86
N PRO A 247 -43.11 -6.45 -27.57
CA PRO A 247 -44.13 -6.40 -26.52
C PRO A 247 -43.75 -5.32 -25.48
N ALA A 248 -44.60 -4.35 -25.14
CA ALA A 248 -45.86 -4.39 -24.38
C ALA A 248 -45.68 -4.50 -22.85
N SER A 249 -45.76 -3.32 -22.23
CA SER A 249 -46.38 -2.92 -20.96
C SER A 249 -46.89 -4.00 -19.99
N GLY A 250 -46.45 -3.91 -18.74
CA GLY A 250 -47.14 -4.52 -17.58
C GLY A 250 -47.80 -3.47 -16.69
N PRO A 251 -48.90 -3.83 -15.99
CA PRO A 251 -49.29 -3.13 -14.77
C PRO A 251 -49.52 -4.07 -13.56
N ALA A 252 -49.05 -3.56 -12.42
CA ALA A 252 -49.61 -3.53 -11.06
C ALA A 252 -50.56 -4.65 -10.55
N GLY A 253 -50.29 -5.11 -9.31
CA GLY A 253 -51.28 -5.76 -8.46
C GLY A 253 -50.73 -6.33 -7.14
N GLN A 254 -50.75 -5.51 -6.08
CA GLN A 254 -50.61 -5.86 -4.63
C GLN A 254 -51.87 -6.62 -4.11
N PRO A 255 -52.02 -6.91 -2.79
CA PRO A 255 -51.15 -7.53 -1.78
C PRO A 255 -51.91 -8.59 -0.93
N ARG A 256 -51.21 -9.36 -0.06
CA ARG A 256 -51.72 -10.10 1.13
C ARG A 256 -50.53 -10.89 1.73
N GLY A 257 -50.24 -10.99 3.02
CA GLY A 257 -50.95 -10.75 4.28
C GLY A 257 -50.70 -11.95 5.21
N SER A 258 -50.29 -11.68 6.47
CA SER A 258 -50.20 -12.61 7.63
C SER A 258 -49.09 -13.69 7.57
N SER A 259 -48.47 -14.19 8.64
CA SER A 259 -48.56 -14.03 10.11
C SER A 259 -47.33 -14.75 10.70
N GLY A 260 -47.04 -14.53 11.98
CA GLY A 260 -45.75 -14.85 12.61
C GLY A 260 -45.53 -16.30 13.03
N ALA A 261 -44.34 -16.54 13.59
CA ALA A 261 -44.07 -17.59 14.57
C ALA A 261 -42.75 -17.29 15.31
N ALA A 262 -42.86 -17.07 16.61
CA ALA A 262 -41.76 -17.10 17.56
C ALA A 262 -41.36 -18.56 17.84
N SER A 263 -40.07 -18.81 18.06
CA SER A 263 -39.64 -19.96 18.86
C SER A 263 -38.39 -19.57 19.64
N GLY A 264 -38.48 -19.78 20.96
CA GLY A 264 -37.37 -19.63 21.89
C GLY A 264 -36.56 -20.91 22.00
N GLY A 265 -35.40 -20.78 22.63
CA GLY A 265 -34.55 -21.91 23.00
C GLY A 265 -33.47 -21.44 23.97
N ALA A 266 -33.81 -21.41 25.25
CA ALA A 266 -32.86 -21.27 26.35
C ALA A 266 -32.20 -22.62 26.63
N SER A 267 -30.91 -22.61 27.01
CA SER A 267 -30.29 -23.68 27.78
C SER A 267 -29.19 -23.13 28.68
N GLN A 268 -29.47 -23.21 29.98
CA GLN A 268 -28.56 -23.31 31.14
C GLN A 268 -27.63 -24.54 30.97
N ALA A 269 -26.52 -24.79 31.68
CA ALA A 269 -25.94 -24.28 32.93
C ALA A 269 -24.50 -24.83 33.09
N ALA A 270 -23.89 -24.43 34.22
CA ALA A 270 -22.72 -24.98 34.92
C ALA A 270 -21.36 -24.41 34.48
N GLY A 271 -20.52 -23.87 35.38
CA GLY A 271 -20.51 -23.83 36.83
C GLY A 271 -19.04 -23.72 37.26
N GLY A 272 -18.70 -22.83 38.20
CA GLY A 272 -17.33 -22.76 38.72
C GLY A 272 -16.92 -21.41 39.29
N ARG A 273 -17.53 -21.03 40.42
CA ARG A 273 -17.00 -19.99 41.31
C ARG A 273 -15.77 -20.52 42.02
N SER A 274 -14.69 -19.74 42.08
CA SER A 274 -13.75 -19.71 43.20
C SER A 274 -12.96 -18.40 43.16
N ALA A 275 -13.14 -17.57 44.18
CA ALA A 275 -12.29 -16.46 44.57
C ALA A 275 -12.00 -16.64 46.08
N PRO A 276 -11.22 -15.77 46.70
CA PRO A 276 -9.78 -15.57 46.55
C PRO A 276 -9.05 -16.06 47.83
N ARG A 277 -7.71 -16.13 47.82
CA ARG A 277 -6.92 -16.20 49.05
C ARG A 277 -5.95 -15.04 49.11
N SER A 278 -6.12 -14.24 50.14
CA SER A 278 -5.24 -13.18 50.61
C SER A 278 -4.76 -13.52 52.03
N PHE A 279 -3.61 -12.95 52.38
CA PHE A 279 -2.84 -13.04 53.64
C PHE A 279 -1.95 -14.27 53.79
N ASP A 280 -0.62 -14.05 53.77
CA ASP A 280 0.03 -13.72 55.04
C ASP A 280 1.27 -12.86 54.86
N SER A 281 1.47 -11.98 55.84
CA SER A 281 2.57 -11.05 56.03
C SER A 281 3.23 -11.43 57.34
N ASP A 282 4.48 -11.90 57.33
CA ASP A 282 5.44 -11.75 58.43
C ASP A 282 6.71 -12.55 58.14
N ALA A 283 7.87 -11.85 58.12
CA ALA A 283 9.13 -12.30 58.73
C ALA A 283 10.25 -11.29 58.46
N TYR A 284 10.46 -10.42 59.44
CA TYR A 284 11.75 -9.81 59.74
C TYR A 284 12.80 -10.91 60.03
N GLN A 285 13.98 -10.85 59.41
CA GLN A 285 15.22 -11.39 59.99
C GLN A 285 16.48 -10.78 59.33
N GLU A 286 17.00 -9.69 59.89
CA GLU A 286 18.46 -9.54 60.12
C GLU A 286 18.76 -10.10 61.53
N PRO A 287 20.01 -10.36 62.00
CA PRO A 287 21.32 -9.92 61.50
C PRO A 287 22.41 -11.01 61.45
N GLY A 288 23.62 -10.70 60.95
CA GLY A 288 24.79 -11.57 61.17
C GLY A 288 26.08 -11.19 60.44
N HIS A 289 26.94 -10.44 61.13
CA HIS A 289 28.35 -10.20 60.84
C HIS A 289 29.21 -11.47 60.65
N GLY A 290 30.28 -11.35 59.85
CA GLY A 290 31.48 -12.20 59.88
C GLY A 290 32.21 -12.22 58.53
N ALA A 291 33.14 -11.29 58.27
CA ALA A 291 34.57 -11.45 58.53
C ALA A 291 35.22 -12.63 57.78
N GLN A 292 35.72 -12.37 56.56
CA GLN A 292 37.11 -12.61 56.12
C GLN A 292 37.33 -12.02 54.72
#